data_AF-A0A923IBK1-F1
#
_entry.id   AF-A0A923IBK1-F1
#
_cell.length_a   1.000
_cell.length_b   1.000
_cell.length_c   1.000
_cell.angle_alpha   90.00
_cell.angle_beta   90.00
_cell.angle_gamma   90.00
#
_symmetry.space_group_name_H-M   'P 1'
#
loop_
_entity.id
_entity.type
_entity.pdbx_description
1 polymer ?
#
loop_
_entity_poly.entity_id
_entity_poly.type
_entity_poly.pdbx_seq_one_letter_code
_entity_poly.pdbx_strand_id
1 'polypeptide(L)'
;MRLSSPAGIPHGRGDPAAREDRHRVDRLYDRAPCEVHPPVRRRPVAGGWRRVSIEDLREHLCATYPDLCPLFSIEFGDGTLAVQVGRLQAAAADLKRLGFDRLGMVTAVDRGETFEMVYRLQSREHRVGVFLKCPVPREDPRVPSLVAFWPAADWQEREVYDLFGIVFDGHPDLRRIMLPEDAEGHPLRKDFVSERVIPRPDYI
;
A
#
# COMPACT_ATOMS: atom_id res chain seq x y z
N MET A 1 -27.78 53.82 -23.52
CA MET A 1 -27.85 54.07 -22.07
C MET A 1 -27.31 52.83 -21.36
N ARG A 2 -26.48 53.03 -20.34
CA ARG A 2 -25.58 52.04 -19.73
C ARG A 2 -26.35 51.02 -18.86
N LEU A 3 -25.92 49.76 -18.89
CA LEU A 3 -26.40 48.71 -17.99
C LEU A 3 -25.79 48.91 -16.60
N SER A 4 -26.64 49.01 -15.58
CA SER A 4 -26.27 49.15 -14.18
C SER A 4 -26.13 47.77 -13.53
N SER A 5 -24.96 47.51 -12.95
CA SER A 5 -24.67 46.31 -12.14
C SER A 5 -25.00 46.57 -10.67
N PRO A 6 -25.56 45.62 -9.90
CA PRO A 6 -25.63 45.78 -8.45
C PRO A 6 -24.76 44.78 -7.67
N ALA A 7 -23.96 45.38 -6.78
CA ALA A 7 -23.55 44.96 -5.43
C ALA A 7 -22.68 43.70 -5.27
N GLY A 8 -21.38 43.94 -5.04
CA GLY A 8 -20.43 42.95 -4.52
C GLY A 8 -20.67 42.57 -3.06
N ILE A 9 -20.30 41.33 -2.75
CA ILE A 9 -20.37 40.70 -1.42
C ILE A 9 -19.28 41.31 -0.51
N PRO A 10 -19.57 41.66 0.76
CA PRO A 10 -18.56 42.22 1.65
C PRO A 10 -17.55 41.15 2.08
N HIS A 11 -16.26 41.43 1.88
CA HIS A 11 -15.17 40.66 2.46
C HIS A 11 -15.13 40.88 3.98
N GLY A 12 -15.56 39.87 4.74
CA GLY A 12 -15.38 39.81 6.19
C GLY A 12 -13.89 39.84 6.53
N ARG A 13 -13.49 40.73 7.45
CA ARG A 13 -12.16 40.75 8.05
C ARG A 13 -11.99 39.47 8.86
N GLY A 14 -11.00 38.65 8.50
CA GLY A 14 -10.66 37.43 9.22
C GLY A 14 -10.32 37.70 10.69
N ASP A 15 -10.72 36.76 11.54
CA ASP A 15 -10.43 36.69 12.97
C ASP A 15 -8.91 36.76 13.23
N PRO A 16 -8.42 37.72 14.04
CA PRO A 16 -7.00 37.85 14.35
C PRO A 16 -6.39 36.65 15.10
N ALA A 17 -7.19 35.78 15.73
CA ALA A 17 -6.70 34.59 16.44
C ALA A 17 -6.23 33.46 15.51
N ALA A 18 -6.67 33.43 14.24
CA ALA A 18 -6.28 32.40 13.27
C ALA A 18 -4.89 32.65 12.63
N ARG A 19 -4.21 33.74 13.00
CA ARG A 19 -2.94 34.16 12.40
C ARG A 19 -1.71 33.66 13.16
N GLU A 20 -1.87 33.26 14.42
CA GLU A 20 -0.74 32.89 15.30
C GLU A 20 -0.32 31.41 15.22
N ASP A 21 -1.16 30.51 14.69
CA ASP A 21 -0.81 29.07 14.65
C ASP A 21 -0.07 28.63 13.38
N ARG A 22 0.08 29.53 12.38
CA ARG A 22 0.89 29.24 11.18
C ARG A 22 2.38 29.08 11.49
N HIS A 23 2.86 29.64 12.59
CA HIS A 23 4.25 29.50 13.02
C HIS A 23 4.58 28.20 13.76
N ARG A 24 3.58 27.33 13.98
CA ARG A 24 3.80 26.01 14.60
C ARG A 24 4.07 24.91 13.58
N VAL A 25 3.54 25.03 12.37
CA VAL A 25 3.72 24.06 11.27
C VAL A 25 5.12 24.16 10.65
N ASP A 26 5.69 25.37 10.58
CA ASP A 26 7.04 25.59 10.03
C ASP A 26 8.16 24.91 10.86
N ARG A 27 7.91 24.61 12.15
CA ARG A 27 8.91 23.96 13.03
C ARG A 27 9.01 22.43 12.86
N LEU A 28 8.09 21.79 12.13
CA LEU A 28 8.16 20.34 11.88
C LEU A 28 9.12 19.97 10.74
N TYR A 29 9.41 20.92 9.85
CA TYR A 29 10.31 20.74 8.71
C TYR A 29 11.74 21.24 8.97
N ASP A 30 11.97 21.89 10.10
CA ASP A 30 13.28 22.39 10.55
C ASP A 30 14.12 21.31 11.26
N ARG A 31 13.92 20.03 10.90
CA ARG A 31 14.85 18.97 11.31
C ARG A 31 16.15 19.18 10.56
N ALA A 32 17.26 19.10 11.29
CA ALA A 32 18.61 19.08 10.73
C ALA A 32 18.63 18.24 9.44
N PRO A 33 19.29 18.69 8.36
CA PRO A 33 19.28 18.00 7.08
C PRO A 33 19.62 16.54 7.32
N CYS A 34 18.68 15.66 7.00
CA CYS A 34 18.89 14.22 7.07
C CYS A 34 20.15 13.94 6.29
N GLU A 35 21.22 13.48 6.96
CA GLU A 35 22.50 13.23 6.30
C GLU A 35 22.20 12.34 5.10
N VAL A 36 22.40 12.90 3.91
CA VAL A 36 22.22 12.17 2.67
C VAL A 36 23.36 11.18 2.65
N HIS A 37 23.13 9.99 3.21
CA HIS A 37 24.12 8.93 3.14
C HIS A 37 24.47 8.76 1.66
N PRO A 38 25.76 8.82 1.29
CA PRO A 38 26.15 8.61 -0.08
C PRO A 38 25.54 7.28 -0.54
N PRO A 39 25.10 7.15 -1.81
CA PRO A 39 24.57 5.88 -2.29
C PRO A 39 25.59 4.81 -1.94
N VAL A 40 25.16 3.82 -1.16
CA VAL A 40 26.02 2.69 -0.79
C VAL A 40 26.50 2.10 -2.10
N ARG A 41 27.77 2.36 -2.46
CA ARG A 41 28.41 1.77 -3.62
C ARG A 41 28.52 0.29 -3.33
N ARG A 42 27.52 -0.49 -3.76
CA ARG A 42 27.55 -1.94 -3.64
C ARG A 42 28.81 -2.42 -4.37
N ARG A 43 29.69 -3.10 -3.64
CA ARG A 43 30.77 -3.86 -4.27
C ARG A 43 30.12 -4.82 -5.26
N PRO A 44 30.63 -4.96 -6.50
CA PRO A 44 30.23 -6.06 -7.35
C PRO A 44 30.51 -7.35 -6.57
N VAL A 45 29.50 -8.18 -6.42
CA VAL A 45 29.65 -9.51 -5.82
C VAL A 45 30.63 -10.26 -6.72
N ALA A 46 31.73 -10.75 -6.15
CA ALA A 46 32.73 -11.49 -6.91
C ALA A 46 32.11 -12.84 -7.31
N GLY A 47 31.74 -12.96 -8.58
CA GLY A 47 31.06 -14.14 -9.15
C GLY A 47 29.98 -13.66 -10.12
N GLY A 48 30.11 -14.02 -11.39
CA GLY A 48 29.26 -13.51 -12.47
C GLY A 48 27.77 -13.54 -12.17
N TRP A 49 27.04 -12.59 -12.75
CA TRP A 49 25.59 -12.41 -12.62
C TRP A 49 24.84 -13.68 -13.06
N ARG A 50 24.62 -14.65 -12.17
CA ARG A 50 23.66 -15.72 -12.45
C ARG A 50 22.28 -15.10 -12.26
N ARG A 51 21.64 -14.76 -13.39
CA ARG A 51 20.27 -14.26 -13.41
C ARG A 51 19.38 -15.38 -12.87
N VAL A 52 18.94 -15.26 -11.61
CA VAL A 52 18.01 -16.22 -11.00
C VAL A 52 16.69 -16.09 -11.75
N SER A 53 16.23 -17.19 -12.34
CA SER A 53 14.93 -17.22 -13.02
C SER A 53 13.80 -17.32 -12.00
N ILE A 54 12.55 -17.07 -12.42
CA ILE A 54 11.40 -17.24 -11.53
C ILE A 54 11.21 -18.72 -11.15
N GLU A 55 11.68 -19.64 -12.01
CA GLU A 55 11.72 -21.07 -11.77
C GLU A 55 12.76 -21.45 -10.71
N ASP A 56 13.97 -20.86 -10.74
CA ASP A 56 14.99 -21.02 -9.69
C ASP A 56 14.44 -20.55 -8.33
N LEU A 57 13.71 -19.43 -8.31
CA LEU A 57 13.05 -18.92 -7.11
C LEU A 57 11.99 -19.90 -6.61
N ARG A 58 11.15 -20.44 -7.51
CA ARG A 58 10.16 -21.46 -7.17
C ARG A 58 10.83 -22.66 -6.53
N GLU A 59 11.89 -23.19 -7.13
CA GLU A 59 12.64 -24.32 -6.59
C GLU A 59 13.19 -24.03 -5.19
N HIS A 60 13.77 -22.83 -4.99
CA HIS A 60 14.28 -22.44 -3.68
C HIS A 60 13.17 -22.26 -2.63
N LEU A 61 12.04 -21.65 -3.00
CA LEU A 61 10.86 -21.54 -2.14
C LEU A 61 10.29 -22.92 -1.81
N CYS A 62 10.23 -23.83 -2.79
CA CYS A 62 9.74 -25.19 -2.59
C CYS A 62 10.68 -26.02 -1.70
N ALA A 63 11.99 -25.82 -1.80
CA ALA A 63 12.97 -26.49 -0.95
C ALA A 63 12.97 -25.94 0.49
N THR A 64 12.79 -24.64 0.65
CA THR A 64 12.83 -23.97 1.96
C THR A 64 11.49 -24.06 2.68
N TYR A 65 10.39 -24.04 1.92
CA TYR A 65 9.01 -24.06 2.41
C TYR A 65 8.15 -25.01 1.58
N PRO A 66 8.22 -26.33 1.86
CA PRO A 66 7.46 -27.34 1.11
C PRO A 66 5.96 -27.06 1.11
N ASP A 67 5.43 -26.50 2.20
CA ASP A 67 4.01 -26.17 2.37
C ASP A 67 3.55 -24.97 1.50
N LEU A 68 4.49 -24.11 1.09
CA LEU A 68 4.21 -22.93 0.26
C LEU A 68 4.35 -23.23 -1.24
N CYS A 69 5.09 -24.28 -1.60
CA CYS A 69 5.31 -24.69 -2.98
C CYS A 69 4.00 -24.89 -3.79
N PRO A 70 2.94 -25.55 -3.26
CA PRO A 70 1.69 -25.74 -4.00
C PRO A 70 0.94 -24.43 -4.24
N LEU A 71 1.25 -23.39 -3.46
CA LEU A 71 0.61 -22.08 -3.50
C LEU A 71 1.36 -21.10 -4.41
N PHE A 72 2.46 -21.57 -5.03
CA PHE A 72 3.26 -20.78 -5.95
C PHE A 72 2.86 -21.06 -7.41
N SER A 73 2.31 -20.06 -8.09
CA SER A 73 2.04 -20.08 -9.53
C SER A 73 2.95 -19.09 -10.26
N ILE A 74 3.17 -19.29 -11.56
CA ILE A 74 3.81 -18.29 -12.44
C ILE A 74 2.73 -17.77 -13.37
N GLU A 75 2.49 -16.47 -13.31
CA GLU A 75 1.45 -15.78 -14.08
C GLU A 75 2.08 -14.58 -14.77
N PHE A 76 1.94 -14.50 -16.10
CA PHE A 76 2.45 -13.37 -16.90
C PHE A 76 3.93 -13.01 -16.68
N GLY A 77 4.77 -13.99 -16.30
CA GLY A 77 6.20 -13.82 -16.04
C GLY A 77 6.58 -13.41 -14.61
N ASP A 78 5.59 -13.23 -13.73
CA ASP A 78 5.79 -13.03 -12.29
C ASP A 78 5.36 -14.27 -11.50
N GLY A 79 5.96 -14.48 -10.33
CA GLY A 79 5.47 -15.46 -9.37
C GLY A 79 4.26 -14.95 -8.61
N THR A 80 3.36 -15.82 -8.19
CA THR A 80 2.30 -15.52 -7.24
C THR A 80 2.42 -16.51 -6.09
N LEU A 81 2.45 -16.01 -4.87
CA LEU A 81 2.53 -16.78 -3.63
C LEU A 81 1.29 -16.48 -2.79
N ALA A 82 0.37 -17.44 -2.69
CA ALA A 82 -0.80 -17.31 -1.81
C ALA A 82 -0.46 -17.79 -0.39
N VAL A 83 -0.75 -17.01 0.65
CA VAL A 83 -0.49 -17.36 2.05
C VAL A 83 -1.66 -16.98 2.94
N GLN A 84 -1.88 -17.73 4.02
CA GLN A 84 -2.83 -17.36 5.07
C GLN A 84 -2.30 -16.19 5.91
N VAL A 85 -3.20 -15.41 6.53
CA VAL A 85 -2.86 -14.22 7.34
C VAL A 85 -1.78 -14.54 8.39
N GLY A 86 -1.92 -15.65 9.11
CA GLY A 86 -0.95 -16.07 10.13
C GLY A 86 0.46 -16.38 9.62
N ARG A 87 0.65 -16.52 8.30
CA ARG A 87 1.95 -16.76 7.66
C ARG A 87 2.50 -15.55 6.92
N LEU A 88 1.75 -14.45 6.86
CA LEU A 88 2.11 -13.27 6.06
C LEU A 88 3.45 -12.67 6.46
N GLN A 89 3.68 -12.47 7.77
CA GLN A 89 4.94 -11.94 8.31
C GLN A 89 6.15 -12.84 8.02
N ALA A 90 5.98 -14.16 8.16
CA ALA A 90 7.05 -15.12 7.90
C ALA A 90 7.43 -15.10 6.41
N ALA A 91 6.45 -15.19 5.52
CA ALA A 91 6.68 -15.13 4.08
C ALA A 91 7.31 -13.80 3.64
N ALA A 92 6.88 -12.68 4.24
CA ALA A 92 7.50 -11.38 4.01
C ALA A 92 8.98 -11.36 4.43
N ALA A 93 9.32 -11.88 5.62
CA ALA A 93 10.69 -11.98 6.08
C ALA A 93 11.56 -12.83 5.15
N ASP A 94 11.01 -13.93 4.63
CA ASP A 94 11.68 -14.80 3.67
C ASP A 94 11.98 -14.10 2.36
N LEU A 95 10.95 -13.49 1.75
CA LEU A 95 11.14 -12.71 0.52
C LEU A 95 12.15 -11.58 0.73
N LYS A 96 12.13 -10.92 1.89
CA LYS A 96 13.13 -9.90 2.22
C LYS A 96 14.55 -10.47 2.24
N ARG A 97 14.76 -11.65 2.85
CA ARG A 97 16.06 -12.36 2.86
C ARG A 97 16.50 -12.82 1.47
N LEU A 98 15.55 -13.20 0.61
CA LEU A 98 15.79 -13.57 -0.78
C LEU A 98 16.08 -12.39 -1.71
N GLY A 99 16.22 -11.18 -1.17
CA GLY A 99 16.61 -10.01 -1.96
C GLY A 99 15.44 -9.31 -2.67
N PHE A 100 14.19 -9.52 -2.21
CA PHE A 100 13.06 -8.69 -2.63
C PHE A 100 13.13 -7.34 -1.91
N ASP A 101 13.89 -6.43 -2.50
CA ASP A 101 14.25 -5.14 -1.90
C ASP A 101 13.21 -4.04 -2.14
N ARG A 102 12.32 -4.22 -3.13
CA ARG A 102 11.31 -3.22 -3.50
C ARG A 102 9.89 -3.73 -3.32
N LEU A 103 9.07 -2.94 -2.63
CA LEU A 103 7.61 -3.05 -2.66
C LEU A 103 7.07 -2.06 -3.69
N GLY A 104 6.36 -2.57 -4.68
CA GLY A 104 5.81 -1.78 -5.80
C GLY A 104 4.34 -1.43 -5.63
N MET A 105 3.57 -2.26 -4.92
CA MET A 105 2.13 -2.09 -4.75
C MET A 105 1.65 -2.83 -3.50
N VAL A 106 0.71 -2.23 -2.75
CA VAL A 106 -0.19 -2.89 -1.80
C VAL A 106 -1.61 -2.52 -2.20
N THR A 107 -2.48 -3.50 -2.35
CA THR A 107 -3.89 -3.28 -2.63
C THR A 107 -4.73 -4.41 -2.06
N ALA A 108 -6.06 -4.26 -2.13
CA ALA A 108 -7.01 -5.29 -1.76
C ALA A 108 -8.03 -5.49 -2.88
N VAL A 109 -8.59 -6.70 -2.94
CA VAL A 109 -9.70 -7.04 -3.82
C VAL A 109 -10.85 -7.55 -2.97
N ASP A 110 -12.02 -6.92 -3.10
CA ASP A 110 -13.25 -7.44 -2.50
C ASP A 110 -13.82 -8.56 -3.38
N ARG A 111 -13.78 -9.81 -2.88
CA ARG A 111 -14.31 -11.02 -3.53
C ARG A 111 -15.75 -11.35 -3.07
N GLY A 112 -16.43 -10.45 -2.38
CA GLY A 112 -17.75 -10.67 -1.79
C GLY A 112 -17.65 -11.23 -0.38
N GLU A 113 -17.35 -12.51 -0.23
CA GLU A 113 -17.28 -13.16 1.09
C GLU A 113 -15.97 -12.88 1.83
N THR A 114 -14.90 -12.58 1.10
CA THR A 114 -13.56 -12.34 1.63
C THR A 114 -12.91 -11.16 0.92
N PHE A 115 -11.92 -10.55 1.56
CA PHE A 115 -10.96 -9.69 0.89
C PHE A 115 -9.74 -10.51 0.48
N GLU A 116 -9.06 -10.10 -0.57
CA GLU A 116 -7.73 -10.61 -0.92
C GLU A 116 -6.74 -9.45 -0.89
N MET A 117 -5.83 -9.48 0.07
CA MET A 117 -4.68 -8.59 0.10
C MET A 117 -3.68 -9.01 -0.97
N VAL A 118 -3.12 -8.04 -1.67
CA VAL A 118 -2.16 -8.24 -2.76
C VAL A 118 -0.98 -7.30 -2.58
N TYR A 119 0.21 -7.87 -2.42
CA TYR A 119 1.47 -7.14 -2.37
C TYR A 119 2.32 -7.49 -3.58
N ARG A 120 2.83 -6.50 -4.30
CA ARG A 120 3.78 -6.72 -5.40
C ARG A 120 5.19 -6.43 -4.92
N LEU A 121 6.01 -7.47 -4.82
CA LEU A 121 7.39 -7.41 -4.37
C LEU A 121 8.35 -7.69 -5.52
N GLN A 122 9.42 -6.92 -5.64
CA GLN A 122 10.41 -7.00 -6.71
C GLN A 122 11.80 -7.18 -6.14
N SER A 123 12.59 -8.07 -6.75
CA SER A 123 14.04 -8.12 -6.56
C SER A 123 14.71 -7.39 -7.71
N ARG A 124 15.39 -6.28 -7.42
CA ARG A 124 16.15 -5.53 -8.45
C ARG A 124 17.37 -6.30 -8.94
N GLU A 125 17.99 -7.06 -8.04
CA GLU A 125 19.17 -7.87 -8.34
C GLU A 125 18.85 -8.98 -9.34
N HIS A 126 17.78 -9.73 -9.08
CA HIS A 126 17.38 -10.86 -9.92
C HIS A 126 16.44 -10.45 -11.07
N ARG A 127 15.88 -9.23 -11.04
CA ARG A 127 14.89 -8.72 -11.99
C ARG A 127 13.63 -9.60 -12.08
N VAL A 128 13.25 -10.19 -10.95
CA VAL A 128 12.05 -11.02 -10.82
C VAL A 128 11.04 -10.36 -9.89
N GLY A 129 9.80 -10.77 -10.04
CA GLY A 129 8.69 -10.27 -9.27
C GLY A 129 7.81 -11.34 -8.68
N VAL A 130 7.26 -11.06 -7.50
CA VAL A 130 6.29 -11.92 -6.83
C VAL A 130 5.09 -11.10 -6.36
N PHE A 131 3.89 -11.61 -6.60
CA PHE A 131 2.67 -11.21 -5.94
C PHE A 131 2.46 -12.06 -4.69
N LEU A 132 2.48 -11.45 -3.51
CA LEU A 132 2.08 -12.10 -2.27
C LEU A 132 0.59 -11.84 -2.07
N LYS A 133 -0.22 -12.89 -2.17
CA LYS A 133 -1.69 -12.83 -2.03
C LYS A 133 -2.11 -13.42 -0.70
N CYS A 134 -3.05 -12.79 0.00
CA CYS A 134 -3.50 -13.26 1.30
C CYS A 134 -5.02 -13.07 1.43
N PRO A 135 -5.81 -14.14 1.54
CA PRO A 135 -7.23 -14.03 1.82
C PRO A 135 -7.44 -13.55 3.27
N VAL A 136 -8.36 -12.60 3.44
CA VAL A 136 -8.69 -11.97 4.72
C VAL A 136 -10.19 -12.09 4.96
N PRO A 137 -10.63 -12.56 6.15
CA PRO A 137 -12.05 -12.61 6.50
C PRO A 137 -12.71 -11.24 6.41
N ARG A 138 -13.97 -11.17 5.93
CA ARG A 138 -14.71 -9.91 5.83
C ARG A 138 -15.21 -9.39 7.18
N GLU A 139 -15.54 -10.31 8.10
CA GLU A 139 -16.15 -9.97 9.40
C GLU A 139 -15.19 -9.21 10.32
N ASP A 140 -13.92 -9.62 10.36
CA ASP A 140 -12.84 -8.94 11.09
C ASP A 140 -11.61 -8.82 10.18
N PRO A 141 -11.60 -7.82 9.27
CA PRO A 141 -10.59 -7.72 8.24
C PRO A 141 -9.29 -7.16 8.81
N ARG A 142 -8.45 -8.04 9.35
CA ARG A 142 -7.16 -7.72 9.98
C ARG A 142 -6.01 -8.48 9.36
N VAL A 143 -4.89 -7.77 9.16
CA VAL A 143 -3.62 -8.36 8.73
C VAL A 143 -2.44 -7.66 9.43
N PRO A 144 -1.29 -8.33 9.62
CA PRO A 144 -0.11 -7.67 10.16
C PRO A 144 0.55 -6.76 9.12
N SER A 145 0.96 -5.55 9.54
CA SER A 145 1.63 -4.55 8.70
C SER A 145 3.01 -5.00 8.21
N LEU A 146 3.33 -4.73 6.94
CA LEU A 146 4.63 -5.03 6.35
C LEU A 146 5.59 -3.81 6.31
N VAL A 147 5.21 -2.70 6.94
CA VAL A 147 6.02 -1.47 7.01
C VAL A 147 7.43 -1.72 7.56
N ALA A 148 7.55 -2.61 8.55
CA ALA A 148 8.85 -2.96 9.14
C ALA A 148 9.84 -3.58 8.13
N PHE A 149 9.34 -4.27 7.09
CA PHE A 149 10.16 -4.84 6.03
C PHE A 149 10.34 -3.87 4.86
N TRP A 150 9.29 -3.14 4.49
CA TRP A 150 9.29 -2.18 3.40
C TRP A 150 8.57 -0.89 3.83
N PRO A 151 9.31 0.20 4.13
CA PRO A 151 8.72 1.48 4.52
C PRO A 151 7.74 2.06 3.48
N ALA A 152 7.90 1.68 2.22
CA ALA A 152 6.98 2.06 1.14
C ALA A 152 5.54 1.52 1.33
N ALA A 153 5.33 0.57 2.25
CA ALA A 153 4.01 0.06 2.58
C ALA A 153 3.15 1.06 3.35
N ASP A 154 3.74 2.02 4.07
CA ASP A 154 3.02 2.92 5.00
C ASP A 154 1.80 3.57 4.34
N TRP A 155 2.01 4.32 3.26
CA TRP A 155 0.91 5.03 2.61
C TRP A 155 -0.07 4.09 1.92
N GLN A 156 0.39 2.95 1.41
CA GLN A 156 -0.45 2.03 0.64
C GLN A 156 -1.31 1.16 1.57
N GLU A 157 -0.80 0.79 2.74
CA GLU A 157 -1.58 0.14 3.80
C GLU A 157 -2.64 1.10 4.35
N ARG A 158 -2.30 2.39 4.52
CA ARG A 158 -3.28 3.44 4.88
C ARG A 158 -4.35 3.65 3.81
N GLU A 159 -3.98 3.63 2.54
CA GLU A 159 -4.95 3.71 1.43
C GLU A 159 -5.92 2.52 1.47
N VAL A 160 -5.41 1.30 1.66
CA VAL A 160 -6.25 0.10 1.78
C VAL A 160 -7.14 0.18 3.03
N TYR A 161 -6.62 0.66 4.15
CA TYR A 161 -7.42 0.90 5.35
C TYR A 161 -8.56 1.89 5.08
N ASP A 162 -8.28 2.99 4.39
CA ASP A 162 -9.28 4.02 4.13
C ASP A 162 -10.35 3.54 3.15
N LEU A 163 -9.95 2.86 2.07
CA LEU A 163 -10.84 2.50 0.96
C LEU A 163 -11.53 1.14 1.13
N PHE A 164 -10.93 0.20 1.86
CA PHE A 164 -11.46 -1.14 2.12
C PHE A 164 -11.70 -1.42 3.61
N GLY A 165 -11.23 -0.60 4.54
CA GLY A 165 -11.43 -0.82 5.98
C GLY A 165 -10.69 -2.02 6.55
N ILE A 166 -9.62 -2.46 5.89
CA ILE A 166 -8.75 -3.54 6.38
C ILE A 166 -7.76 -2.94 7.38
N VAL A 167 -7.70 -3.48 8.58
CA VAL A 167 -6.84 -2.99 9.67
C VAL A 167 -5.47 -3.66 9.62
N PHE A 168 -4.42 -2.86 9.73
CA PHE A 168 -3.02 -3.30 9.70
C PHE A 168 -2.40 -3.27 11.10
N ASP A 169 -2.27 -4.43 11.72
CA ASP A 169 -1.69 -4.56 13.06
C ASP A 169 -0.18 -4.28 13.05
N GLY A 170 0.27 -3.38 13.95
CA GLY A 170 1.67 -2.95 14.03
C GLY A 170 2.06 -1.81 13.08
N HIS A 171 1.10 -1.23 12.34
CA HIS A 171 1.35 -0.06 11.51
C HIS A 171 1.64 1.20 12.36
N PRO A 172 2.64 2.04 12.01
CA PRO A 172 3.06 3.16 12.86
C PRO A 172 2.06 4.33 12.94
N ASP A 173 1.35 4.64 11.85
CA ASP A 173 0.34 5.72 11.78
C ASP A 173 -0.86 5.28 10.92
N LEU A 174 -1.68 4.35 11.43
CA LEU A 174 -2.84 3.87 10.67
C LEU A 174 -4.00 4.85 10.81
N ARG A 175 -4.11 5.76 9.85
CA ARG A 175 -5.21 6.71 9.73
C ARG A 175 -5.58 6.94 8.27
N ARG A 176 -6.80 7.42 8.06
CA ARG A 176 -7.34 7.78 6.73
C ARG A 176 -6.42 8.76 5.99
N ILE A 177 -6.45 8.72 4.67
CA ILE A 177 -5.56 9.51 3.80
C ILE A 177 -6.23 10.01 2.51
N MET A 178 -7.22 9.29 2.00
CA MET A 178 -7.95 9.58 0.76
C MET A 178 -9.31 10.22 1.04
N LEU A 179 -10.05 9.71 2.01
CA LEU A 179 -11.43 10.13 2.26
C LEU A 179 -11.49 11.34 3.20
N PRO A 180 -12.51 12.19 3.04
CA PRO A 180 -12.84 13.22 4.04
C PRO A 180 -13.01 12.63 5.45
N GLU A 181 -12.74 13.43 6.48
CA GLU A 181 -12.81 13.01 7.88
C GLU A 181 -14.23 12.56 8.29
N ASP A 182 -15.25 13.15 7.67
CA ASP A 182 -16.67 12.87 7.87
C ASP A 182 -17.22 11.74 6.98
N ALA A 183 -16.38 11.10 6.16
CA ALA A 183 -16.83 10.05 5.27
C ALA A 183 -17.28 8.80 6.05
N GLU A 184 -18.49 8.31 5.76
CA GLU A 184 -18.99 7.05 6.30
C GLU A 184 -18.71 5.91 5.31
N GLY A 185 -18.21 4.77 5.83
CA GLY A 185 -17.97 3.56 5.04
C GLY A 185 -16.65 3.54 4.25
N HIS A 186 -16.57 2.59 3.31
CA HIS A 186 -15.36 2.22 2.56
C HIS A 186 -15.72 1.98 1.07
N PRO A 187 -15.44 2.93 0.17
CA PRO A 187 -16.06 2.97 -1.16
C PRO A 187 -15.61 1.88 -2.13
N LEU A 188 -14.49 1.19 -1.88
CA LEU A 188 -14.04 0.09 -2.73
C LEU A 188 -14.60 -1.27 -2.32
N ARG A 189 -15.43 -1.33 -1.26
CA ARG A 189 -16.20 -2.52 -0.93
C ARG A 189 -17.41 -2.66 -1.86
N LYS A 190 -17.76 -3.90 -2.23
CA LYS A 190 -18.86 -4.22 -3.14
C LYS A 190 -20.25 -3.97 -2.56
N ASP A 191 -20.37 -3.96 -1.24
CA ASP A 191 -21.59 -3.64 -0.48
C ASP A 191 -21.73 -2.15 -0.17
N PHE A 192 -20.78 -1.30 -0.59
CA PHE A 192 -20.86 0.13 -0.35
C PHE A 192 -21.95 0.78 -1.20
N VAL A 193 -22.86 1.50 -0.53
CA VAL A 193 -23.93 2.27 -1.16
C VAL A 193 -23.78 3.74 -0.75
N SER A 194 -23.87 4.64 -1.70
CA SER A 194 -23.91 6.09 -1.45
C SER A 194 -24.87 6.74 -2.44
N GLU A 195 -25.59 7.77 -2.00
CA GLU A 195 -26.49 8.57 -2.85
C GLU A 195 -25.76 9.20 -4.06
N ARG A 196 -24.44 9.38 -3.95
CA ARG A 196 -23.59 9.96 -4.99
C ARG A 196 -23.10 8.93 -6.00
N VAL A 197 -23.30 7.64 -5.76
CA VAL A 197 -22.96 6.57 -6.71
C VAL A 197 -24.04 6.57 -7.78
N ILE A 198 -23.69 7.11 -8.95
CA ILE A 198 -24.55 7.06 -10.13
C ILE A 198 -24.63 5.60 -10.58
N PRO A 199 -25.81 4.96 -10.54
CA PRO A 199 -25.94 3.60 -11.05
C PRO A 199 -25.55 3.60 -12.53
N ARG A 200 -24.73 2.63 -12.94
CA ARG A 200 -24.40 2.46 -14.35
C ARG A 200 -25.71 2.22 -15.09
N PRO A 201 -26.03 2.99 -16.15
CA PRO A 201 -27.15 2.65 -17.01
C PRO A 201 -26.94 1.26 -17.58
N ASP A 202 -28.00 0.46 -17.63
CA ASP A 202 -27.98 -0.82 -18.33
C ASP A 202 -27.79 -0.54 -19.82
N TYR A 203 -26.54 -0.62 -20.29
CA TYR A 203 -26.25 -0.66 -21.72
C TYR A 203 -26.64 -2.07 -22.22
N ILE A 204 -27.91 -2.21 -22.59
CA ILE A 204 -28.41 -3.32 -23.42
C ILE A 204 -28.05 -3.02 -24.88
#